data_AF-A0A2S2PSM0-F1
#
_entry.id   AF-A0A2S2PSM0-F1
#
_cell.length_a   1.000
_cell.length_b   1.000
_cell.length_c   1.000
_cell.angle_alpha   90.00
_cell.angle_beta   90.00
_cell.angle_gamma   90.00
#
_symmetry.space_group_name_H-M   'P 1'
#
loop_
_entity.id
_entity.type
_entity.pdbx_description
1 polymer ?
#
loop_
_entity_poly.entity_id
_entity_poly.type
_entity_poly.pdbx_seq_one_letter_code
_entity_poly.pdbx_strand_id
1 'polypeptide(L)'
;LIPLRQVFKKLFEHSNFFNMLLNYVDSLQSYKGPIMYSFIQSELWKEKLKLHDGKKIFPLFVYFDDFEVNDPLGSHSGSQKLGAVYISLACLPPELASSIDNIFLASLFKTDDKKEY
;
A
#
# COMPACT_ATOMS: atom_id res chain seq x y z
N LEU A 1 -5.60 -9.83 -11.96
CA LEU A 1 -4.53 -9.00 -11.36
C LEU A 1 -4.58 -7.60 -11.96
N ILE A 2 -4.56 -6.57 -11.12
CA ILE A 2 -4.59 -5.18 -11.57
C ILE A 2 -3.18 -4.75 -12.03
N PRO A 3 -3.04 -4.02 -13.15
CA PRO A 3 -1.74 -3.58 -13.65
C PRO A 3 -1.17 -2.43 -12.80
N LEU A 4 -0.59 -2.75 -11.64
CA LEU A 4 -0.08 -1.77 -10.67
C LEU A 4 0.91 -0.77 -11.26
N ARG A 5 1.70 -1.17 -12.24
CA ARG A 5 2.60 -0.26 -12.98
C ARG A 5 1.84 0.92 -13.59
N GLN A 6 0.67 0.66 -14.17
CA GLN A 6 -0.15 1.69 -14.79
C GLN A 6 -0.82 2.57 -13.72
N VAL A 7 -1.30 1.95 -12.64
CA VAL A 7 -1.88 2.67 -11.48
C VAL A 7 -0.88 3.65 -10.89
N PHE A 8 0.31 3.18 -10.53
CA PHE A 8 1.36 4.03 -9.94
C PHE A 8 1.89 5.07 -10.92
N LYS A 9 2.02 4.73 -12.21
CA LYS A 9 2.38 5.73 -13.23
C LYS A 9 1.39 6.89 -13.22
N LYS A 10 0.09 6.60 -13.25
CA LYS A 10 -0.97 7.62 -13.22
C LYS A 10 -0.97 8.42 -11.91
N LEU A 11 -0.77 7.75 -10.77
CA LEU A 11 -0.67 8.42 -9.47
C LEU A 11 0.51 9.40 -9.42
N PHE A 12 1.70 8.98 -9.85
CA PHE A 12 2.89 9.82 -9.81
C PHE A 12 2.87 10.93 -10.86
N GLU A 13 2.23 10.72 -12.01
CA GLU A 13 2.00 11.75 -13.04
C GLU A 13 0.88 12.74 -12.67
N HIS A 14 0.08 12.44 -11.65
CA HIS A 14 -1.04 13.28 -11.26
C HIS A 14 -0.58 14.50 -10.46
N SER A 15 -0.89 15.69 -11.00
CA SER A 15 -0.61 16.98 -10.35
C SER A 15 0.86 17.10 -9.92
N ASN A 16 1.13 17.48 -8.67
CA ASN A 16 2.49 17.57 -8.11
C ASN A 16 2.81 16.41 -7.14
N PHE A 17 2.08 15.28 -7.24
CA PHE A 17 2.12 14.22 -6.25
C PHE A 17 3.53 13.63 -6.06
N PHE A 18 4.23 13.34 -7.16
CA PHE A 18 5.57 12.74 -7.09
C PHE A 18 6.59 13.64 -6.38
N ASN A 19 6.62 14.95 -6.71
CA ASN A 19 7.54 15.89 -6.06
C ASN A 19 7.18 16.10 -4.59
N MET A 20 5.88 16.17 -4.26
CA MET A 20 5.41 16.23 -2.88
C MET A 20 5.91 15.03 -2.08
N LEU A 21 5.76 13.81 -2.64
CA LEU A 21 6.21 12.58 -1.99
C LEU A 21 7.74 12.57 -1.79
N LEU A 22 8.51 12.97 -2.80
CA LEU A 22 9.97 13.07 -2.69
C LEU A 22 10.39 14.06 -1.59
N ASN A 23 9.82 15.26 -1.58
CA ASN A 23 10.12 16.27 -0.57
C ASN A 23 9.78 15.78 0.84
N TYR A 24 8.65 15.10 1.00
CA TYR A 24 8.26 14.51 2.28
C TYR A 24 9.24 13.42 2.72
N VAL A 25 9.58 12.48 1.83
CA VAL A 25 10.58 11.43 2.10
C VAL A 25 11.93 12.03 2.52
N ASP A 26 12.43 13.04 1.78
CA ASP A 26 13.71 13.68 2.07
C ASP A 26 13.67 14.42 3.43
N SER A 27 12.54 15.04 3.78
CA SER A 27 12.33 15.67 5.09
C SER A 27 12.36 14.67 6.25
N LEU A 28 11.75 13.49 6.07
CA LEU A 28 11.75 12.41 7.07
C LEU A 28 13.13 11.81 7.28
N GLN A 29 13.92 11.69 6.21
CA GLN A 29 15.30 11.20 6.28
C GLN A 29 16.24 12.21 6.94
N SER A 30 15.96 13.51 6.78
CA SER A 30 16.74 14.59 7.40
C SER A 30 16.38 14.81 8.88
N TYR A 31 15.21 14.33 9.31
CA TYR A 31 14.75 14.46 10.69
C TYR A 31 15.54 13.56 11.65
N LYS A 32 16.16 14.18 12.66
CA LYS A 32 16.98 13.51 13.70
C LYS A 32 16.33 13.50 15.09
N GLY A 33 15.07 13.92 15.20
CA GLY A 33 14.37 13.94 16.47
C GLY A 33 13.94 12.54 16.94
N PRO A 34 13.40 12.44 18.16
CA PRO A 34 13.05 11.15 18.75
C PRO A 34 11.74 10.55 18.21
N ILE A 35 10.93 11.32 17.48
CA ILE A 35 9.61 10.91 17.01
C ILE A 35 9.71 10.28 15.62
N MET A 36 9.12 9.11 15.44
CA MET A 36 8.93 8.49 14.13
C MET A 36 7.52 8.76 13.63
N TYR A 37 7.42 9.33 12.42
CA TYR A 37 6.16 9.64 11.75
C TYR A 37 5.80 8.63 10.66
N SER A 38 6.80 7.94 10.09
CA SER A 38 6.61 7.03 8.98
C SER A 38 7.48 5.78 9.10
N PHE A 39 7.01 4.69 8.50
CA PHE A 39 7.73 3.42 8.41
C PHE A 39 9.13 3.58 7.81
N ILE A 40 9.34 4.53 6.90
CA ILE A 40 10.64 4.72 6.26
C ILE A 40 11.75 5.22 7.20
N GLN A 41 11.38 5.72 8.39
CA GLN A 41 12.34 6.13 9.42
C GLN A 41 12.80 4.95 10.29
N SER A 42 12.12 3.80 10.20
CA SER A 42 12.47 2.59 10.94
C SER A 42 13.84 2.04 10.53
N GLU A 43 14.53 1.40 11.47
CA GLU A 43 15.82 0.77 11.17
C GLU A 43 15.67 -0.34 10.12
N LEU A 44 14.58 -1.11 10.18
CA LEU A 44 14.27 -2.15 9.20
C LEU A 44 14.26 -1.61 7.76
N TRP A 45 13.64 -0.45 7.53
CA TRP A 45 13.62 0.14 6.20
C TRP A 45 14.98 0.69 5.78
N LYS A 46 15.68 1.35 6.69
CA LYS A 46 17.03 1.88 6.46
C LYS A 46 18.02 0.76 6.08
N GLU A 47 17.96 -0.39 6.76
CA GLU A 47 18.76 -1.56 6.43
C GLU A 47 18.45 -2.11 5.03
N LYS A 48 17.17 -2.19 4.65
CA LYS A 48 16.77 -2.60 3.29
C LYS A 48 17.27 -1.65 2.21
N LEU A 49 17.26 -0.33 2.47
CA LEU A 49 17.75 0.66 1.51
C LEU A 49 19.26 0.55 1.25
N LYS A 50 20.07 0.13 2.24
CA LYS A 50 21.52 -0.08 2.07
C LYS A 50 21.84 -1.09 0.96
N LEU A 51 20.92 -2.00 0.64
CA LEU A 51 21.08 -3.02 -0.41
C LEU A 51 20.80 -2.48 -1.82
N HIS A 52 20.33 -1.24 -1.95
CA HIS A 52 19.82 -0.68 -3.20
C HIS A 52 20.31 0.74 -3.43
N ASP A 53 21.63 0.91 -3.43
CA ASP A 53 22.26 2.22 -3.60
C ASP A 53 21.92 2.89 -4.94
N GLY A 54 21.80 4.22 -4.91
CA GLY A 54 21.46 5.05 -6.08
C GLY A 54 20.03 4.91 -6.62
N LYS A 55 19.16 4.11 -6.01
CA LYS A 55 17.76 3.92 -6.46
C LYS A 55 16.77 4.63 -5.55
N LYS A 56 15.75 5.25 -6.14
CA LYS A 56 14.56 5.73 -5.42
C LYS A 56 13.61 4.55 -5.23
N ILE A 57 13.41 4.15 -3.97
CA ILE A 57 12.54 3.02 -3.60
C ILE A 57 11.47 3.51 -2.65
N PHE A 58 10.22 3.21 -2.97
CA PHE A 58 9.07 3.46 -2.10
C PHE A 58 8.52 2.13 -1.57
N PRO A 59 8.36 1.97 -0.25
CA PRO A 59 7.75 0.78 0.31
C PRO A 59 6.25 0.76 0.03
N LEU A 60 5.73 -0.44 -0.20
CA LEU A 60 4.31 -0.71 -0.29
C LEU A 60 3.88 -1.53 0.92
N PHE A 61 2.76 -1.15 1.52
CA PHE A 61 2.02 -2.06 2.38
C PHE A 61 1.05 -2.87 1.54
N VAL A 62 0.91 -4.15 1.90
CA VAL A 62 0.01 -5.10 1.25
C VAL A 62 -0.94 -5.62 2.30
N TYR A 63 -2.24 -5.53 2.02
CA TYR A 63 -3.32 -5.97 2.90
C TYR A 63 -4.16 -7.00 2.19
N PHE A 64 -4.77 -7.89 2.97
CA PHE A 64 -5.72 -8.87 2.49
C PHE A 64 -6.98 -8.80 3.33
N ASP A 65 -8.13 -8.83 2.67
CA ASP A 65 -9.44 -8.88 3.33
C ASP A 65 -10.38 -9.82 2.59
N ASP A 66 -11.20 -10.54 3.33
CA ASP A 66 -12.27 -11.38 2.79
C ASP A 66 -13.60 -10.65 2.95
N PHE A 67 -14.31 -10.44 1.85
CA PHE A 67 -15.63 -9.82 1.89
C PHE A 67 -16.65 -10.65 1.13
N GLU A 68 -17.91 -10.52 1.52
CA GLU A 68 -19.03 -11.21 0.91
C GLU A 68 -20.02 -10.16 0.40
N VAL A 69 -20.36 -10.26 -0.89
CA VAL A 69 -21.21 -9.26 -1.56
C VAL A 69 -22.70 -9.52 -1.31
N ASN A 70 -23.07 -10.78 -1.00
CA ASN A 70 -24.46 -11.22 -0.89
C ASN A 70 -24.75 -11.86 0.47
N ASP A 71 -25.90 -11.49 1.05
CA ASP A 71 -26.53 -12.10 2.24
C ASP A 71 -25.57 -12.69 3.30
N PRO A 72 -24.81 -11.83 4.01
CA PRO A 72 -23.85 -12.27 5.03
C PRO A 72 -24.52 -12.91 6.26
N LEU A 73 -25.85 -12.94 6.34
CA LEU A 73 -26.64 -13.46 7.47
C LEU A 73 -27.53 -14.65 7.08
N GLY A 74 -27.61 -15.01 5.80
CA GLY A 74 -28.42 -16.10 5.30
C GLY A 74 -27.82 -17.49 5.55
N SER A 75 -28.61 -18.53 5.32
CA SER A 75 -28.18 -19.94 5.44
C SER A 75 -27.05 -20.34 4.48
N HIS A 76 -26.76 -19.51 3.48
CA HIS A 76 -25.65 -19.66 2.54
C HIS A 76 -24.49 -18.67 2.78
N SER A 77 -24.49 -17.97 3.92
CA SER A 77 -23.39 -17.08 4.31
C SER A 77 -22.05 -17.81 4.33
N GLY A 78 -21.03 -17.16 3.77
CA GLY A 78 -19.67 -17.66 3.63
C GLY A 78 -19.39 -18.54 2.41
N SER A 79 -20.38 -18.84 1.56
CA SER A 79 -20.20 -19.68 0.38
C SER A 79 -19.66 -18.94 -0.85
N GLN A 80 -19.77 -17.60 -0.88
CA GLN A 80 -19.35 -16.76 -2.01
C GLN A 80 -18.39 -15.65 -1.59
N LYS A 81 -17.45 -15.96 -0.70
CA LYS A 81 -16.44 -14.98 -0.26
C LYS A 81 -15.46 -14.65 -1.40
N LEU A 82 -15.16 -13.37 -1.51
CA LEU A 82 -14.13 -12.83 -2.37
C LEU A 82 -12.97 -12.35 -1.51
N GLY A 83 -11.76 -12.79 -1.89
CA GLY A 83 -10.52 -12.29 -1.33
C GLY A 83 -10.04 -11.09 -2.13
N ALA A 84 -9.84 -9.96 -1.46
CA ALA A 84 -9.23 -8.78 -2.05
C ALA A 84 -7.82 -8.55 -1.47
N VAL A 85 -6.88 -8.24 -2.35
CA VAL A 85 -5.55 -7.77 -1.98
C VAL A 85 -5.46 -6.30 -2.31
N TYR A 86 -5.13 -5.49 -1.31
CA TYR A 86 -4.96 -4.06 -1.43
C TYR A 86 -3.51 -3.66 -1.20
N ILE A 87 -3.13 -2.51 -1.73
CA ILE A 87 -1.83 -1.91 -1.50
C ILE A 87 -1.93 -0.42 -1.21
N SER A 88 -1.01 0.09 -0.41
CA SER A 88 -0.83 1.53 -0.21
C SER A 88 0.66 1.89 -0.16
N LEU A 89 0.98 3.15 -0.41
CA LEU A 89 2.34 3.67 -0.27
C LEU A 89 2.63 3.89 1.22
N ALA A 90 3.62 3.18 1.77
CA ALA A 90 4.00 3.25 3.18
C ALA A 90 4.83 4.51 3.55
N CYS A 91 4.97 5.44 2.61
CA CYS A 91 5.73 6.67 2.73
C CYS A 91 4.88 7.92 2.47
N LEU A 92 3.55 7.79 2.51
CA LEU A 92 2.66 8.95 2.37
C LEU A 92 2.70 9.83 3.62
N PRO A 93 2.51 11.16 3.45
CA PRO A 93 2.18 12.04 4.55
C PRO A 93 0.97 11.54 5.35
N PRO A 94 0.90 11.79 6.67
CA PRO A 94 -0.17 11.27 7.52
C PRO A 94 -1.58 11.68 7.06
N GLU A 95 -1.71 12.86 6.46
CA GLU A 95 -2.97 13.40 5.93
C GLU A 95 -3.48 12.60 4.72
N LEU A 96 -2.58 11.93 4.00
CA LEU A 96 -2.89 11.11 2.83
C LEU A 96 -2.93 9.62 3.17
N ALA A 97 -2.11 9.16 4.11
CA ALA A 97 -1.97 7.75 4.47
C ALA A 97 -3.28 7.10 4.96
N SER A 98 -4.17 7.89 5.58
CA SER A 98 -5.45 7.43 6.13
C SER A 98 -6.63 7.57 5.16
N SER A 99 -6.42 8.09 3.94
CA SER A 99 -7.50 8.21 2.95
C SER A 99 -7.66 6.91 2.17
N ILE A 100 -8.92 6.47 1.98
CA ILE A 100 -9.26 5.32 1.15
C ILE A 100 -8.83 5.52 -0.32
N ASP A 101 -8.70 6.78 -0.76
CA ASP A 101 -8.23 7.13 -2.11
C ASP A 101 -6.79 6.69 -2.38
N ASN A 102 -6.02 6.42 -1.32
CA ASN A 102 -4.63 5.97 -1.40
C ASN A 102 -4.47 4.46 -1.12
N ILE A 103 -5.58 3.72 -1.12
CA ILE A 103 -5.61 2.26 -1.03
C ILE A 103 -6.07 1.70 -2.38
N PHE A 104 -5.17 0.98 -3.05
CA PHE A 104 -5.40 0.49 -4.41
C PHE A 104 -5.65 -1.02 -4.40
N LEU A 105 -6.67 -1.46 -5.12
CA LEU A 105 -6.91 -2.89 -5.36
C LEU A 105 -5.78 -3.45 -6.25
N ALA A 106 -5.17 -4.55 -5.82
CA ALA A 106 -4.11 -5.26 -6.56
C ALA A 106 -4.63 -6.57 -7.16
N SER A 107 -5.51 -7.27 -6.43
CA SER A 107 -6.11 -8.52 -6.90
C SER A 107 -7.48 -8.76 -6.26
N LEU A 108 -8.34 -9.44 -7.01
CA LEU A 108 -9.63 -9.93 -6.55
C LEU A 108 -9.77 -11.38 -7.04
N PHE A 109 -10.11 -12.30 -6.14
CA PHE A 109 -10.24 -13.73 -6.44
C PHE A 109 -11.25 -14.38 -5.50
N LYS A 110 -11.68 -15.61 -5.81
CA LYS A 110 -12.55 -16.37 -4.90
C LYS A 110 -11.72 -16.82 -3.70
N THR A 111 -12.19 -16.56 -2.47
CA THR A 111 -11.42 -16.84 -1.25
C THR A 111 -10.96 -18.30 -1.16
N ASP A 112 -11.77 -19.24 -1.65
CA ASP A 112 -11.44 -20.66 -1.65
C ASP A 112 -10.18 -20.98 -2.47
N ASP A 113 -9.96 -20.26 -3.59
CA ASP A 113 -8.81 -20.47 -4.47
C ASP A 113 -7.47 -20.17 -3.77
N LYS A 114 -7.49 -19.38 -2.69
CA LYS A 114 -6.30 -19.07 -1.86
C LYS A 114 -5.67 -20.31 -1.22
N LYS A 115 -6.45 -21.37 -0.99
CA LYS A 115 -5.96 -22.59 -0.33
C LYS A 115 -5.29 -23.54 -1.33
N GLU A 116 -5.60 -23.40 -2.61
CA GLU A 116 -5.16 -24.31 -3.66
C GLU A 116 -3.97 -23.77 -4.47
N TYR A 117 -3.69 -22.46 -4.40
CA TYR A 117 -2.64 -21.77 -5.15
C TYR A 117 -1.89 -20.76 -4.29
#